data_AF-A0A7W1VEQ1-F1
#
_entry.id   AF-A0A7W1VEQ1-F1
#
_cell.length_a   1.000
_cell.length_b   1.000
_cell.length_c   1.000
_cell.angle_alpha   90.00
_cell.angle_beta   90.00
_cell.angle_gamma   90.00
#
_symmetry.space_group_name_H-M   'P 1'
#
loop_
_entity.id
_entity.type
_entity.pdbx_description
1 polymer ?
#
loop_
_entity_poly.entity_id
_entity_poly.type
_entity_poly.pdbx_seq_one_letter_code
_entity_poly.pdbx_strand_id
1 'polypeptide(L)'
;MIQDVSQSERLDILLILALAFERNLGKPAEKTSVKLVNESFAALSGEDLEILQTRAQLFDSLPVKEQKIWQASWLDKIRRRGKPTRLDEQINPAQITEVLRSETKAVQELILRHLPINLGAQVASELGLKSSSYTLSKAGHQPINDKIVALVRQKFLSHFVALEDIYEPTAADKLSIRELAKFIRQLGVRETAIACRGISSKESLAVFLGRFNESDAKEIAQYITELEKIKPFWVAEADKLVRRTLERDFQPDDLLQSLGLQLLASGFVRREATAQKYTAQKMSPNESEKWLAYLQKSMEDFSSASTDERLRLEKRQRIFERLTIKFGQPKHV
;
A
#
# COMPACT_ATOMS: atom_id res chain seq x y z
N MET A 1 15.03 -5.59 20.33
CA MET A 1 13.90 -4.80 19.81
C MET A 1 14.33 -4.30 18.46
N ILE A 2 13.64 -4.69 17.38
CA ILE A 2 13.83 -4.04 16.09
C ILE A 2 13.06 -2.73 16.26
N GLN A 3 13.77 -1.63 16.55
CA GLN A 3 13.15 -0.32 16.39
C GLN A 3 12.69 -0.27 14.93
N ASP A 4 11.38 -0.07 14.74
CA ASP A 4 10.83 0.02 13.39
C ASP A 4 11.64 1.08 12.66
N VAL A 5 12.15 0.74 11.48
CA VAL A 5 12.87 1.66 10.60
C VAL A 5 12.05 2.98 10.44
N SER A 6 10.72 2.87 10.68
CA SER A 6 9.65 3.86 10.72
C SER A 6 9.83 4.95 11.77
N GLN A 7 10.57 4.73 12.83
CA GLN A 7 10.90 5.84 13.74
C GLN A 7 12.11 6.61 13.18
N SER A 8 13.10 5.91 12.64
CA SER A 8 14.34 6.53 12.17
C SER A 8 14.12 7.57 11.07
N GLU A 9 13.36 7.25 10.03
CA GLU A 9 13.19 8.18 8.91
C GLU A 9 12.38 9.45 9.31
N ARG A 10 11.44 9.32 10.23
CA ARG A 10 10.61 10.42 10.75
C ARG A 10 11.49 11.35 11.56
N LEU A 11 12.35 10.79 12.40
CA LEU A 11 13.32 11.54 13.17
C LEU A 11 14.35 12.23 12.26
N ASP A 12 14.79 11.58 11.17
CA ASP A 12 15.65 12.20 10.15
C ASP A 12 14.95 13.39 9.46
N ILE A 13 13.67 13.25 9.10
CA ILE A 13 12.87 14.36 8.53
C ILE A 13 12.74 15.52 9.51
N LEU A 14 12.42 15.24 10.78
CA LEU A 14 12.30 16.25 11.82
C LEU A 14 13.64 16.99 12.02
N LEU A 15 14.74 16.26 12.12
CA LEU A 15 16.08 16.81 12.25
C LEU A 15 16.41 17.73 11.05
N ILE A 16 16.15 17.26 9.83
CA ILE A 16 16.40 18.03 8.61
C ILE A 16 15.57 19.31 8.54
N LEU A 17 14.29 19.24 8.92
CA LEU A 17 13.43 20.41 8.96
C LEU A 17 13.95 21.42 9.99
N ALA A 18 14.30 20.97 11.20
CA ALA A 18 14.88 21.84 12.23
C ALA A 18 16.15 22.55 11.73
N LEU A 19 17.07 21.79 11.11
CA LEU A 19 18.32 22.33 10.54
C LEU A 19 18.04 23.35 9.43
N ALA A 20 17.04 23.09 8.58
CA ALA A 20 16.66 24.01 7.51
C ALA A 20 15.98 25.29 8.05
N PHE A 21 15.15 25.17 9.08
CA PHE A 21 14.51 26.31 9.73
C PHE A 21 15.53 27.19 10.47
N GLU A 22 16.45 26.60 11.23
CA GLU A 22 17.48 27.38 11.96
C GLU A 22 18.34 28.20 11.01
N ARG A 23 18.73 27.62 9.86
CA ARG A 23 19.47 28.33 8.81
C ARG A 23 18.69 29.49 8.20
N ASN A 24 17.39 29.33 7.98
CA ASN A 24 16.54 30.39 7.42
C ASN A 24 16.23 31.51 8.43
N LEU A 25 16.29 31.22 9.74
CA LEU A 25 16.06 32.20 10.81
C LEU A 25 17.29 33.08 11.11
N GLY A 26 18.41 32.90 10.39
CA GLY A 26 19.59 33.75 10.51
C GLY A 26 20.31 33.65 11.86
N LYS A 27 20.05 32.59 12.65
CA LYS A 27 20.77 32.35 13.90
C LYS A 27 22.22 31.95 13.58
N PRO A 28 23.21 32.39 14.38
CA PRO A 28 24.63 32.11 14.13
C PRO A 28 24.91 30.59 14.13
N ALA A 29 25.79 30.17 13.22
CA ALA A 29 26.14 28.77 12.93
C ALA A 29 26.86 28.01 14.06
N GLU A 30 26.93 28.56 15.27
CA GLU A 30 27.69 28.00 16.41
C GLU A 30 26.91 26.95 17.21
N LYS A 31 25.64 26.69 16.89
CA LYS A 31 24.89 25.61 17.54
C LYS A 31 25.17 24.29 16.85
N THR A 32 25.68 23.32 17.61
CA THR A 32 25.73 21.92 17.18
C THR A 32 24.31 21.40 16.94
N SER A 33 24.16 20.45 16.02
CA SER A 33 22.84 19.86 15.72
C SER A 33 22.23 19.24 16.97
N VAL A 34 23.06 18.67 17.87
CA VAL A 34 22.60 18.13 19.16
C VAL A 34 21.94 19.19 20.04
N LYS A 35 22.52 20.40 20.10
CA LYS A 35 21.95 21.50 20.87
C LYS A 35 20.62 21.97 20.28
N LEU A 36 20.55 22.07 18.95
CA LEU A 36 19.30 22.37 18.24
C LEU A 36 18.21 21.34 18.57
N VAL A 37 18.57 20.06 18.63
CA VAL A 37 17.63 18.98 18.96
C VAL A 37 17.05 19.15 20.35
N ASN A 38 17.90 19.38 21.36
CA ASN A 38 17.46 19.56 22.74
C ASN A 38 16.55 20.77 22.92
N GLU A 39 16.82 21.87 22.19
CA GLU A 39 15.99 23.07 22.24
C GLU A 39 14.66 22.89 21.49
N SER A 40 14.68 22.23 20.33
CA SER A 40 13.51 22.17 19.41
C SER A 40 12.56 21.02 19.69
N PHE A 41 13.04 19.95 20.33
CA PHE A 41 12.31 18.69 20.50
C PHE A 41 12.18 18.25 21.96
N ALA A 42 12.29 19.18 22.92
CA ALA A 42 12.14 18.89 24.35
C ALA A 42 10.80 18.22 24.73
N ALA A 43 9.79 18.29 23.87
CA ALA A 43 8.48 17.66 24.05
C ALA A 43 8.39 16.21 23.54
N LEU A 44 9.43 15.67 22.89
CA LEU A 44 9.47 14.27 22.47
C LEU A 44 9.66 13.34 23.69
N SER A 45 9.29 12.07 23.50
CA SER A 45 9.57 11.02 24.49
C SER A 45 11.08 10.87 24.70
N GLY A 46 11.51 10.39 25.87
CA GLY A 46 12.93 10.20 26.17
C GLY A 46 13.64 9.30 25.15
N GLU A 47 12.99 8.21 24.72
CA GLU A 47 13.54 7.30 23.72
C GLU A 47 13.68 7.97 22.33
N ASP A 48 12.64 8.65 21.84
CA ASP A 48 12.71 9.34 20.54
C ASP A 48 13.76 10.47 20.56
N LEU A 49 13.89 11.18 21.69
CA LEU A 49 14.87 12.23 21.87
C LEU A 49 16.30 11.69 21.85
N GLU A 50 16.57 10.58 22.52
CA GLU A 50 17.88 9.91 22.50
C GLU A 50 18.27 9.46 21.09
N ILE A 51 17.34 8.88 20.34
CA ILE A 51 17.58 8.49 18.94
C ILE A 51 17.90 9.73 18.10
N LEU A 52 17.11 10.80 18.24
CA LEU A 52 17.27 12.01 17.45
C LEU A 52 18.56 12.77 17.82
N GLN A 53 18.99 12.73 19.09
CA GLN A 53 20.32 13.21 19.52
C GLN A 53 21.45 12.38 18.90
N THR A 54 21.34 11.05 18.90
CA THR A 54 22.33 10.15 18.27
C THR A 54 22.46 10.44 16.78
N ARG A 55 21.33 10.68 16.09
CA ARG A 55 21.29 11.07 14.68
C ARG A 55 21.93 12.44 14.44
N ALA A 56 21.68 13.41 15.33
CA ALA A 56 22.30 14.73 15.25
C ALA A 56 23.83 14.66 15.46
N GLN A 57 24.31 13.84 16.39
CA GLN A 57 25.75 13.59 16.57
C GLN A 57 26.38 12.97 15.32
N LEU A 58 25.71 11.97 14.73
CA LEU A 58 26.16 11.35 13.48
C LEU A 58 26.24 12.42 12.38
N PHE A 59 25.21 13.24 12.21
CA PHE A 59 25.20 14.32 11.23
C PHE A 59 26.34 15.34 11.46
N ASP A 60 26.56 15.77 12.71
CA ASP A 60 27.65 16.68 13.07
C ASP A 60 29.03 16.08 12.78
N SER A 61 29.16 14.75 12.85
CA SER A 61 30.41 14.03 12.53
C SER A 61 30.73 13.92 11.03
N LEU A 62 29.73 14.14 10.16
CA LEU A 62 29.93 14.08 8.70
C LEU A 62 30.71 15.30 8.19
N PRO A 63 31.54 15.16 7.14
CA PRO A 63 32.12 16.30 6.45
C PRO A 63 31.05 17.28 5.95
N VAL A 64 31.33 18.59 5.97
CA VAL A 64 30.38 19.66 5.56
C VAL A 64 29.78 19.43 4.17
N LYS A 65 30.54 18.84 3.23
CA LYS A 65 30.03 18.50 1.90
C LYS A 65 28.97 17.41 1.96
N GLU A 66 29.18 16.38 2.77
CA GLU A 66 28.25 15.27 2.96
C GLU A 66 27.01 15.72 3.73
N GLN A 67 27.17 16.56 4.75
CA GLN A 67 26.05 17.21 5.44
C GLN A 67 25.13 17.94 4.47
N LYS A 68 25.70 18.73 3.54
CA LYS A 68 24.92 19.44 2.51
C LYS A 68 24.21 18.50 1.55
N ILE A 69 24.88 17.43 1.11
CA ILE A 69 24.28 16.42 0.22
C ILE A 69 23.13 15.70 0.92
N TRP A 70 23.35 15.26 2.16
CA TRP A 70 22.35 14.59 2.98
C TRP A 70 21.15 15.49 3.23
N GLN A 71 21.38 16.74 3.66
CA GLN A 71 20.31 17.73 3.86
C GLN A 71 19.54 18.03 2.57
N ALA A 72 20.24 18.23 1.44
CA ALA A 72 19.59 18.48 0.16
C ALA A 72 18.75 17.27 -0.29
N SER A 73 19.25 16.05 -0.11
CA SER A 73 18.54 14.81 -0.44
C SER A 73 17.24 14.67 0.35
N TRP A 74 17.28 14.90 1.67
CA TRP A 74 16.09 14.86 2.50
C TRP A 74 15.11 16.00 2.24
N LEU A 75 15.59 17.22 2.06
CA LEU A 75 14.72 18.35 1.71
C LEU A 75 14.05 18.15 0.35
N ASP A 76 14.77 17.60 -0.62
CA ASP A 76 14.20 17.21 -1.91
C ASP A 76 13.17 16.09 -1.75
N LYS A 77 13.46 15.06 -0.93
CA LYS A 77 12.49 14.01 -0.58
C LYS A 77 11.21 14.59 0.05
N ILE A 78 11.35 15.51 1.01
CA ILE A 78 10.21 16.19 1.66
C ILE A 78 9.43 17.05 0.65
N ARG A 79 10.12 17.77 -0.24
CA ARG A 79 9.47 18.61 -1.27
C ARG A 79 8.72 17.80 -2.31
N ARG A 80 9.23 16.61 -2.64
CA ARG A 80 8.61 15.68 -3.60
C ARG A 80 7.39 15.00 -2.99
N ARG A 81 7.40 14.72 -1.68
CA ARG A 81 6.24 14.18 -0.97
C ARG A 81 5.03 15.09 -1.13
N GLY A 82 3.95 14.54 -1.69
CA GLY A 82 2.71 15.26 -1.95
C GLY A 82 2.70 16.14 -3.21
N LYS A 83 3.77 16.12 -4.02
CA LYS A 83 3.78 16.70 -5.38
C LYS A 83 4.12 15.61 -6.38
N PRO A 84 3.17 14.68 -6.66
CA PRO A 84 3.39 13.66 -7.66
C PRO A 84 3.69 14.34 -9.00
N THR A 85 4.93 14.18 -9.47
CA THR A 85 5.36 14.68 -10.77
C THR A 85 5.08 13.67 -11.87
N ARG A 86 4.91 12.40 -11.49
CA ARG A 86 4.64 11.27 -12.38
C ARG A 86 3.54 10.39 -11.80
N LEU A 87 2.86 9.68 -12.70
CA LEU A 87 1.94 8.63 -12.35
C LEU A 87 2.74 7.35 -12.08
N ASP A 88 2.44 6.65 -10.99
CA ASP A 88 3.06 5.36 -10.68
C ASP A 88 2.57 4.29 -11.67
N GLU A 89 3.48 3.47 -12.19
CA GLU A 89 3.17 2.45 -13.20
C GLU A 89 2.30 1.31 -12.64
N GLN A 90 2.21 1.19 -11.32
CA GLN A 90 1.40 0.17 -10.64
C GLN A 90 -0.04 0.60 -10.38
N ILE A 91 -0.47 1.77 -10.87
CA ILE A 91 -1.87 2.20 -10.74
C ILE A 91 -2.74 1.43 -11.72
N ASN A 92 -3.84 0.87 -11.22
CA ASN A 92 -4.81 0.17 -12.05
C ASN A 92 -5.48 1.16 -13.03
N PRO A 93 -5.47 0.88 -14.35
CA PRO A 93 -6.09 1.76 -15.34
C PRO A 93 -7.57 2.09 -15.03
N ALA A 94 -8.32 1.15 -14.47
CA ALA A 94 -9.71 1.38 -14.10
C ALA A 94 -9.89 2.46 -13.00
N GLN A 95 -8.89 2.66 -12.14
CA GLN A 95 -8.89 3.75 -11.15
C GLN A 95 -8.68 5.12 -11.82
N ILE A 96 -7.84 5.16 -12.86
CA ILE A 96 -7.64 6.37 -13.66
C ILE A 96 -8.92 6.73 -14.40
N THR A 97 -9.57 5.74 -15.01
CA THR A 97 -10.87 5.88 -15.65
C THR A 97 -11.90 6.42 -14.67
N GLU A 98 -11.97 5.89 -13.45
CA GLU A 98 -12.92 6.35 -12.43
C GLU A 98 -12.73 7.84 -12.09
N VAL A 99 -11.50 8.27 -11.85
CA VAL A 99 -11.17 9.68 -11.56
C VAL A 99 -11.52 10.58 -12.75
N LEU A 100 -11.26 10.14 -13.98
CA LEU A 100 -11.55 10.92 -15.17
C LEU A 100 -13.03 10.93 -15.56
N ARG A 101 -13.85 9.99 -15.08
CA ARG A 101 -15.27 9.89 -15.46
C ARG A 101 -16.07 11.12 -15.04
N SER A 102 -15.71 11.76 -13.92
CA SER A 102 -16.35 13.00 -13.44
C SER A 102 -15.84 14.27 -14.13
N GLU A 103 -14.79 14.17 -14.94
CA GLU A 103 -14.16 15.33 -15.58
C GLU A 103 -14.81 15.67 -16.94
N THR A 104 -14.64 16.91 -17.38
CA THR A 104 -15.09 17.32 -18.72
C THR A 104 -14.27 16.65 -19.82
N LYS A 105 -14.84 16.45 -21.01
CA LYS A 105 -14.12 15.86 -22.16
C LYS A 105 -12.81 16.56 -22.48
N ALA A 106 -12.77 17.88 -22.37
CA ALA A 106 -11.55 18.66 -22.61
C ALA A 106 -10.44 18.32 -21.60
N VAL A 107 -10.78 18.15 -20.31
CA VAL A 107 -9.83 17.73 -19.27
C VAL A 107 -9.40 16.29 -19.49
N GLN A 108 -10.33 15.39 -19.82
CA GLN A 108 -10.04 13.99 -20.14
C GLN A 108 -9.02 13.90 -21.29
N GLU A 109 -9.27 14.56 -22.42
CA GLU A 109 -8.36 14.57 -23.57
C GLU A 109 -7.00 15.21 -23.23
N LEU A 110 -6.98 16.28 -22.43
CA LEU A 110 -5.74 16.91 -21.98
C LEU A 110 -4.90 15.96 -21.12
N ILE A 111 -5.50 15.22 -20.19
CA ILE A 111 -4.80 14.25 -19.35
C ILE A 111 -4.32 13.07 -20.20
N LEU A 112 -5.17 12.51 -21.05
CA LEU A 112 -4.85 11.36 -21.91
C LEU A 112 -3.65 11.64 -22.83
N ARG A 113 -3.50 12.87 -23.34
CA ARG A 113 -2.33 13.32 -24.13
C ARG A 113 -1.00 13.23 -23.38
N HIS A 114 -1.03 13.26 -22.04
CA HIS A 114 0.16 13.24 -21.20
C HIS A 114 0.41 11.89 -20.52
N LEU A 115 -0.47 10.91 -20.71
CA LEU A 115 -0.25 9.53 -20.25
C LEU A 115 0.64 8.76 -21.24
N PRO A 116 1.33 7.70 -20.79
CA PRO A 116 1.97 6.74 -21.69
C PRO A 116 0.95 6.22 -22.71
N ILE A 117 1.37 6.09 -23.98
CA ILE A 117 0.46 5.81 -25.12
C ILE A 117 -0.47 4.61 -24.85
N ASN A 118 0.10 3.50 -24.34
CA ASN A 118 -0.67 2.29 -24.07
C ASN A 118 -1.69 2.49 -22.94
N LEU A 119 -1.29 3.18 -21.87
CA LEU A 119 -2.16 3.48 -20.74
C LEU A 119 -3.27 4.45 -21.14
N GLY A 120 -2.92 5.52 -21.86
CA GLY A 120 -3.88 6.47 -22.41
C GLY A 120 -4.89 5.80 -23.34
N ALA A 121 -4.45 4.87 -24.19
CA ALA A 121 -5.34 4.13 -25.07
C ALA A 121 -6.33 3.23 -24.31
N GLN A 122 -5.85 2.53 -23.28
CA GLN A 122 -6.71 1.71 -22.43
C GLN A 122 -7.78 2.56 -21.72
N VAL A 123 -7.35 3.64 -21.04
CA VAL A 123 -8.25 4.53 -20.30
C VAL A 123 -9.25 5.21 -21.26
N ALA A 124 -8.81 5.66 -22.44
CA ALA A 124 -9.69 6.26 -23.43
C ALA A 124 -10.76 5.28 -23.93
N SER A 125 -10.39 4.01 -24.14
CA SER A 125 -11.33 2.96 -24.52
C SER A 125 -12.39 2.75 -23.45
N GLU A 126 -12.02 2.71 -22.18
CA GLU A 126 -12.95 2.55 -21.06
C GLU A 126 -13.88 3.78 -20.88
N LEU A 127 -13.41 4.98 -21.23
CA LEU A 127 -14.21 6.21 -21.26
C LEU A 127 -15.11 6.34 -22.51
N GLY A 128 -15.00 5.43 -23.48
CA GLY A 128 -15.73 5.50 -24.75
C GLY A 128 -15.26 6.62 -25.68
N LEU A 129 -14.00 7.05 -25.56
CA LEU A 129 -13.38 8.08 -26.40
C LEU A 129 -12.70 7.45 -27.61
N LYS A 130 -12.83 8.09 -28.78
CA LYS A 130 -12.19 7.62 -30.02
C LYS A 130 -10.69 7.90 -29.97
N SER A 131 -9.86 6.91 -30.31
CA SER A 131 -8.39 7.02 -30.28
C SER A 131 -7.82 8.22 -31.03
N SER A 132 -8.50 8.70 -32.08
CA SER A 132 -8.07 9.85 -32.85
C SER A 132 -8.11 11.16 -32.06
N SER A 133 -8.97 11.34 -31.04
CA SER A 133 -9.15 12.66 -30.41
C SER A 133 -8.00 13.08 -29.48
N TYR A 134 -7.30 12.12 -28.87
CA TYR A 134 -6.14 12.38 -28.00
C TYR A 134 -4.79 12.06 -28.64
N THR A 135 -4.75 11.29 -29.75
CA THR A 135 -3.51 11.02 -30.50
C THR A 135 -3.20 12.06 -31.57
N LEU A 136 -4.19 12.89 -31.97
CA LEU A 136 -3.99 13.96 -32.93
C LEU A 136 -2.97 14.98 -32.39
N SER A 137 -1.75 14.76 -32.88
CA SER A 137 -0.56 15.60 -32.97
C SER A 137 -0.73 17.05 -32.50
N LYS A 138 0.31 17.54 -31.84
CA LYS A 138 0.65 18.95 -31.55
C LYS A 138 0.43 19.94 -32.73
N ALA A 139 0.12 19.46 -33.93
CA ALA A 139 0.04 20.21 -35.17
C ALA A 139 -1.29 20.94 -35.46
N GLY A 140 -2.36 20.79 -34.67
CA GLY A 140 -3.68 21.35 -35.02
C GLY A 140 -4.49 22.02 -33.91
N HIS A 141 -4.00 22.05 -32.68
CA HIS A 141 -4.70 22.67 -31.55
C HIS A 141 -4.02 23.98 -31.18
N GLN A 142 -4.82 25.00 -30.84
CA GLN A 142 -4.28 26.24 -30.27
C GLN A 142 -3.36 25.89 -29.08
N PRO A 143 -2.20 26.55 -28.94
CA PRO A 143 -1.29 26.30 -27.84
C PRO A 143 -2.01 26.56 -26.52
N ILE A 144 -2.27 25.50 -25.77
CA ILE A 144 -2.80 25.61 -24.41
C ILE A 144 -1.66 26.12 -23.54
N ASN A 145 -1.95 27.08 -22.67
CA ASN A 145 -0.97 27.62 -21.73
C ASN A 145 -0.38 26.50 -20.86
N ASP A 146 0.94 26.29 -20.95
CA ASP A 146 1.66 25.25 -20.20
C ASP A 146 1.42 25.30 -18.69
N LYS A 147 1.17 26.49 -18.13
CA LYS A 147 0.84 26.64 -16.71
C LYS A 147 -0.51 26.01 -16.37
N ILE A 148 -1.51 26.13 -17.25
CA ILE A 148 -2.82 25.49 -17.08
C ILE A 148 -2.66 23.98 -17.17
N VAL A 149 -1.89 23.49 -18.14
CA VAL A 149 -1.60 22.06 -18.28
C VAL A 149 -0.92 21.50 -17.03
N ALA A 150 0.08 22.21 -16.51
CA ALA A 150 0.77 21.82 -15.29
C ALA A 150 -0.17 21.77 -14.07
N LEU A 151 -1.07 22.75 -13.92
CA LEU A 151 -2.05 22.79 -12.84
C LEU A 151 -3.07 21.64 -12.94
N VAL A 152 -3.62 21.40 -14.13
CA VAL A 152 -4.57 20.30 -14.36
C VAL A 152 -3.89 18.95 -14.09
N ARG A 153 -2.67 18.76 -14.58
CA ARG A 153 -1.88 17.55 -14.31
C ARG A 153 -1.60 17.38 -12.83
N GLN A 154 -1.18 18.44 -12.13
CA GLN A 154 -0.92 18.38 -10.70
C GLN A 154 -2.18 18.00 -9.91
N LYS A 155 -3.32 18.60 -10.26
CA LYS A 155 -4.61 18.28 -9.63
C LYS A 155 -5.01 16.83 -9.91
N PHE A 156 -4.88 16.36 -11.15
CA PHE A 156 -5.14 14.98 -11.51
C PHE A 156 -4.24 14.01 -10.72
N LEU A 157 -2.93 14.24 -10.70
CA LEU A 157 -1.97 13.38 -10.01
C LEU A 157 -2.19 13.35 -8.49
N SER A 158 -2.74 14.41 -7.88
CA SER A 158 -3.07 14.44 -6.43
C SER A 158 -4.09 13.37 -5.99
N HIS A 159 -4.82 12.75 -6.92
CA HIS A 159 -5.72 11.64 -6.60
C HIS A 159 -4.97 10.34 -6.31
N PHE A 160 -3.71 10.23 -6.76
CA PHE A 160 -2.91 9.01 -6.65
C PHE A 160 -1.76 9.21 -5.67
N VAL A 161 -1.24 8.07 -5.20
CA VAL A 161 -0.06 8.00 -4.34
C VAL A 161 1.04 7.32 -5.15
N ALA A 162 2.28 7.79 -5.09
CA ALA A 162 3.40 7.05 -5.67
C ALA A 162 4.08 6.19 -4.59
N LEU A 163 4.78 5.12 -4.99
CA LEU A 163 5.52 4.28 -4.04
C LEU A 163 6.52 5.09 -3.18
N GLU A 164 7.10 6.12 -3.78
CA GLU A 164 8.03 7.08 -3.13
C GLU A 164 7.38 7.96 -2.06
N ASP A 165 6.04 8.10 -2.08
CA ASP A 165 5.28 8.82 -1.06
C ASP A 165 4.97 7.93 0.15
N ILE A 166 5.05 6.60 0.02
CA ILE A 166 4.84 5.68 1.13
C ILE A 166 6.03 5.75 2.08
N TYR A 167 5.70 5.93 3.34
CA TYR A 167 6.63 5.77 4.41
C TYR A 167 6.90 4.28 4.65
N GLU A 168 8.14 3.86 4.46
CA GLU A 168 8.56 2.47 4.63
C GLU A 168 7.78 1.44 3.78
N PRO A 169 8.06 1.39 2.46
CA PRO A 169 7.42 0.43 1.59
C PRO A 169 7.81 -1.00 1.99
N THR A 170 6.82 -1.80 2.33
CA THR A 170 6.95 -3.24 2.64
C THR A 170 6.99 -4.06 1.36
N ALA A 171 7.16 -5.39 1.50
CA ALA A 171 7.02 -6.31 0.37
C ALA A 171 5.62 -6.21 -0.30
N ALA A 172 4.56 -5.90 0.47
CA ALA A 172 3.20 -5.79 -0.07
C ALA A 172 3.07 -4.59 -0.99
N ASP A 173 3.65 -3.45 -0.60
CA ASP A 173 3.65 -2.23 -1.40
C ASP A 173 4.45 -2.39 -2.70
N LYS A 174 5.37 -3.35 -2.76
CA LYS A 174 6.18 -3.60 -3.97
C LYS A 174 5.53 -4.56 -4.96
N LEU A 175 4.45 -5.24 -4.57
CA LEU A 175 3.73 -6.14 -5.48
C LEU A 175 3.14 -5.35 -6.65
N SER A 176 3.36 -5.82 -7.86
CA SER A 176 2.63 -5.30 -9.03
C SER A 176 1.14 -5.59 -8.95
N ILE A 177 0.33 -4.98 -9.83
CA ILE A 177 -1.13 -5.24 -9.91
C ILE A 177 -1.41 -6.75 -10.01
N ARG A 178 -0.70 -7.44 -10.90
CA ARG A 178 -0.89 -8.88 -11.15
C ARG A 178 -0.44 -9.72 -9.96
N GLU A 179 0.67 -9.35 -9.33
CA GLU A 179 1.18 -10.03 -8.15
C GLU A 179 0.27 -9.83 -6.94
N LEU A 180 -0.26 -8.63 -6.74
CA LEU A 180 -1.20 -8.34 -5.67
C LEU A 180 -2.50 -9.14 -5.85
N ALA A 181 -3.05 -9.20 -7.06
CA ALA A 181 -4.24 -10.01 -7.34
C ALA A 181 -4.00 -11.51 -7.05
N LYS A 182 -2.86 -12.05 -7.49
CA LYS A 182 -2.46 -13.44 -7.17
C LYS A 182 -2.28 -13.66 -5.68
N PHE A 183 -1.66 -12.71 -4.98
CA PHE A 183 -1.43 -12.78 -3.55
C PHE A 183 -2.75 -12.77 -2.76
N ILE A 184 -3.70 -11.90 -3.13
CA ILE A 184 -5.05 -11.87 -2.57
C ILE A 184 -5.72 -13.23 -2.73
N ARG A 185 -5.75 -13.79 -3.95
CA ARG A 185 -6.32 -15.13 -4.19
C ARG A 185 -5.63 -16.19 -3.33
N GLN A 186 -4.29 -16.18 -3.26
CA GLN A 186 -3.54 -17.15 -2.46
C GLN A 186 -3.85 -17.06 -0.96
N LEU A 187 -4.07 -15.85 -0.43
CA LEU A 187 -4.54 -15.67 0.94
C LEU A 187 -5.90 -16.37 1.14
N GLY A 188 -6.84 -16.17 0.22
CA GLY A 188 -8.15 -16.83 0.24
C GLY A 188 -8.07 -18.36 0.18
N VAL A 189 -7.26 -18.89 -0.74
CA VAL A 189 -7.01 -20.35 -0.88
C VAL A 189 -6.45 -20.93 0.41
N ARG A 190 -5.42 -20.27 0.97
CA ARG A 190 -4.75 -20.74 2.20
C ARG A 190 -5.71 -20.73 3.38
N GLU A 191 -6.50 -19.68 3.56
CA GLU A 191 -7.46 -19.60 4.66
C GLU A 191 -8.56 -20.64 4.52
N THR A 192 -9.03 -20.88 3.29
CA THR A 192 -9.99 -21.95 2.99
C THR A 192 -9.40 -23.32 3.33
N ALA A 193 -8.14 -23.57 2.98
CA ALA A 193 -7.44 -24.81 3.36
C ALA A 193 -7.32 -24.97 4.89
N ILE A 194 -7.04 -23.89 5.62
CA ILE A 194 -7.01 -23.90 7.09
C ILE A 194 -8.39 -24.28 7.65
N ALA A 195 -9.47 -23.68 7.14
CA ALA A 195 -10.84 -24.01 7.57
C ALA A 195 -11.17 -25.49 7.28
N CYS A 196 -10.81 -26.00 6.10
CA CYS A 196 -11.04 -27.39 5.72
C CYS A 196 -10.37 -28.40 6.64
N ARG A 197 -9.29 -28.06 7.36
CA ARG A 197 -8.69 -28.93 8.38
C ARG A 197 -9.64 -29.25 9.53
N GLY A 198 -10.68 -28.44 9.75
CA GLY A 198 -11.72 -28.69 10.74
C GLY A 198 -12.80 -29.68 10.28
N ILE A 199 -12.80 -30.09 9.01
CA ILE A 199 -13.78 -31.02 8.46
C ILE A 199 -13.31 -32.45 8.70
N SER A 200 -13.98 -33.17 9.61
CA SER A 200 -13.57 -34.52 10.02
C SER A 200 -13.87 -35.61 8.98
N SER A 201 -14.91 -35.44 8.16
CA SER A 201 -15.33 -36.42 7.14
C SER A 201 -14.69 -36.12 5.78
N LYS A 202 -14.09 -37.15 5.17
CA LYS A 202 -13.49 -37.04 3.83
C LYS A 202 -14.56 -36.75 2.76
N GLU A 203 -15.76 -37.31 2.94
CA GLU A 203 -16.91 -37.09 2.06
C GLU A 203 -17.36 -35.64 2.13
N SER A 204 -17.48 -35.08 3.34
CA SER A 204 -17.85 -33.67 3.55
C SER A 204 -16.80 -32.73 2.96
N LEU A 205 -15.53 -33.07 3.10
CA LEU A 205 -14.43 -32.31 2.49
C LEU A 205 -14.49 -32.37 0.96
N ALA A 206 -14.72 -33.55 0.38
CA ALA A 206 -14.84 -33.73 -1.07
C ALA A 206 -16.02 -32.94 -1.64
N VAL A 207 -17.18 -32.97 -0.96
CA VAL A 207 -18.37 -32.17 -1.33
C VAL A 207 -18.07 -30.68 -1.26
N PHE A 208 -17.35 -30.23 -0.23
CA PHE A 208 -16.96 -28.82 -0.11
C PHE A 208 -16.00 -28.39 -1.24
N LEU A 209 -14.96 -29.19 -1.49
CA LEU A 209 -13.98 -28.92 -2.55
C LEU A 209 -14.61 -28.97 -3.94
N GLY A 210 -15.61 -29.82 -4.15
CA GLY A 210 -16.36 -29.93 -5.41
C GLY A 210 -17.17 -28.67 -5.77
N ARG A 211 -17.25 -27.68 -4.88
CA ARG A 211 -17.81 -26.36 -5.18
C ARG A 211 -16.84 -25.47 -5.96
N PHE A 212 -15.53 -25.69 -5.84
CA PHE A 212 -14.53 -24.87 -6.52
C PHE A 212 -14.20 -25.45 -7.90
N ASN A 213 -13.63 -24.62 -8.77
CA ASN A 213 -13.03 -25.13 -10.01
C ASN A 213 -11.87 -26.09 -9.70
N GLU A 214 -11.52 -26.95 -10.66
CA GLU A 214 -10.53 -28.02 -10.45
C GLU A 214 -9.17 -27.50 -9.97
N SER A 215 -8.71 -26.37 -10.54
CA SER A 215 -7.44 -25.75 -10.19
C SER A 215 -7.42 -25.31 -8.72
N ASP A 216 -8.47 -24.64 -8.28
CA ASP A 216 -8.61 -24.13 -6.92
C ASP A 216 -8.78 -25.27 -5.91
N ALA A 217 -9.61 -26.26 -6.22
CA ALA A 217 -9.80 -27.44 -5.39
C ALA A 217 -8.48 -28.19 -5.17
N LYS A 218 -7.67 -28.35 -6.22
CA LYS A 218 -6.35 -28.97 -6.15
C LYS A 218 -5.36 -28.15 -5.31
N GLU A 219 -5.35 -26.83 -5.47
CA GLU A 219 -4.48 -25.94 -4.70
C GLU A 219 -4.86 -25.95 -3.21
N ILE A 220 -6.15 -25.89 -2.88
CA ILE A 220 -6.66 -26.01 -1.51
C ILE A 220 -6.24 -27.37 -0.91
N ALA A 221 -6.45 -28.47 -1.65
CA ALA A 221 -6.07 -29.81 -1.20
C ALA A 221 -4.56 -29.93 -0.93
N GLN A 222 -3.72 -29.31 -1.76
CA GLN A 222 -2.28 -29.25 -1.54
C GLN A 222 -1.95 -28.48 -0.24
N TYR A 223 -2.56 -27.33 0.01
CA TYR A 223 -2.31 -26.61 1.27
C TYR A 223 -2.80 -27.40 2.49
N ILE A 224 -3.89 -28.15 2.39
CA ILE A 224 -4.38 -29.00 3.48
C ILE A 224 -3.30 -30.01 3.91
N THR A 225 -2.56 -30.60 2.96
CA THR A 225 -1.48 -31.55 3.27
C THR A 225 -0.25 -30.86 3.84
N GLU A 226 0.07 -29.64 3.41
CA GLU A 226 1.19 -28.85 3.96
C GLU A 226 0.94 -28.33 5.39
N LEU A 227 -0.32 -28.27 5.84
CA LEU A 227 -0.76 -27.72 7.13
C LEU A 227 -0.88 -28.78 8.25
N GLU A 228 0.02 -29.77 8.29
CA GLU A 228 -0.05 -30.90 9.24
C GLU A 228 -0.17 -30.47 10.72
N LYS A 229 0.52 -29.38 11.10
CA LYS A 229 0.63 -28.91 12.50
C LYS A 229 0.00 -27.54 12.76
N ILE A 230 -1.22 -27.32 12.26
CA ILE A 230 -1.97 -26.12 12.60
C ILE A 230 -2.71 -26.26 13.94
N LYS A 231 -2.65 -25.23 14.79
CA LYS A 231 -3.36 -25.25 16.08
C LYS A 231 -4.87 -25.18 15.87
N PRO A 232 -5.69 -25.94 16.63
CA PRO A 232 -7.15 -25.95 16.49
C PRO A 232 -7.81 -24.57 16.54
N PHE A 233 -7.25 -23.66 17.34
CA PHE A 233 -7.72 -22.28 17.41
C PHE A 233 -7.72 -21.57 16.04
N TRP A 234 -6.64 -21.71 15.25
CA TRP A 234 -6.55 -21.07 13.93
C TRP A 234 -7.51 -21.70 12.92
N VAL A 235 -7.78 -23.01 13.06
CA VAL A 235 -8.78 -23.71 12.26
C VAL A 235 -10.18 -23.16 12.56
N ALA A 236 -10.53 -22.97 13.83
CA ALA A 236 -11.83 -22.43 14.24
C ALA A 236 -12.03 -20.98 13.75
N GLU A 237 -11.00 -20.14 13.82
CA GLU A 237 -11.07 -18.76 13.31
C GLU A 237 -11.24 -18.72 11.78
N ALA A 238 -10.52 -19.57 11.04
CA ALA A 238 -10.67 -19.66 9.59
C ALA A 238 -12.05 -20.21 9.19
N ASP A 239 -12.54 -21.26 9.87
CA ASP A 239 -13.88 -21.81 9.63
C ASP A 239 -14.96 -20.74 9.86
N LYS A 240 -14.86 -19.97 10.95
CA LYS A 240 -15.77 -18.86 11.22
C LYS A 240 -15.74 -17.79 10.12
N LEU A 241 -14.56 -17.45 9.61
CA LEU A 241 -14.39 -16.48 8.53
C LEU A 241 -14.97 -16.99 7.19
N VAL A 242 -14.68 -18.24 6.84
CA VAL A 242 -15.20 -18.90 5.63
C VAL A 242 -16.71 -19.01 5.68
N ARG A 243 -17.30 -19.46 6.79
CA ARG A 243 -18.76 -19.58 6.96
C ARG A 243 -19.47 -18.24 6.82
N ARG A 244 -19.00 -17.20 7.53
CA ARG A 244 -19.56 -15.83 7.41
C ARG A 244 -19.51 -15.28 6.00
N THR A 245 -18.50 -15.66 5.24
CA THR A 245 -18.37 -15.23 3.84
C THR A 245 -19.31 -16.03 2.96
N LEU A 246 -19.42 -17.36 3.15
CA LEU A 246 -20.37 -18.23 2.44
C LEU A 246 -21.84 -17.85 2.64
N GLU A 247 -22.22 -17.39 3.83
CA GLU A 247 -23.59 -16.93 4.16
C GLU A 247 -24.07 -15.73 3.31
N ARG A 248 -23.18 -15.11 2.54
CA ARG A 248 -23.49 -13.98 1.65
C ARG A 248 -23.78 -14.42 0.20
N ASP A 249 -24.02 -15.70 -0.04
CA ASP A 249 -24.33 -16.31 -1.34
C ASP A 249 -23.31 -16.00 -2.46
N PHE A 250 -22.02 -15.96 -2.11
CA PHE A 250 -20.97 -15.78 -3.11
C PHE A 250 -20.80 -17.01 -4.00
N GLN A 251 -20.50 -16.75 -5.28
CA GLN A 251 -19.92 -17.78 -6.13
C GLN A 251 -18.57 -18.23 -5.55
N PRO A 252 -18.16 -19.50 -5.75
CA PRO A 252 -16.91 -20.05 -5.20
C PRO A 252 -15.65 -19.23 -5.51
N ASP A 253 -15.54 -18.67 -6.73
CA ASP A 253 -14.40 -17.83 -7.10
C ASP A 253 -14.41 -16.48 -6.35
N ASP A 254 -15.60 -15.88 -6.18
CA ASP A 254 -15.79 -14.65 -5.41
C ASP A 254 -15.49 -14.85 -3.92
N LEU A 255 -15.73 -16.06 -3.39
CA LEU A 255 -15.41 -16.43 -2.01
C LEU A 255 -13.91 -16.31 -1.75
N LEU A 256 -13.06 -16.91 -2.60
CA LEU A 256 -11.60 -16.87 -2.43
C LEU A 256 -11.08 -15.44 -2.50
N GLN A 257 -11.55 -14.66 -3.48
CA GLN A 257 -11.16 -13.26 -3.61
C GLN A 257 -11.60 -12.44 -2.39
N SER A 258 -12.85 -12.61 -1.94
CA SER A 258 -13.40 -11.90 -0.78
C SER A 258 -12.67 -12.24 0.52
N LEU A 259 -12.35 -13.51 0.75
CA LEU A 259 -11.52 -13.95 1.88
C LEU A 259 -10.11 -13.34 1.80
N GLY A 260 -9.51 -13.37 0.60
CA GLY A 260 -8.22 -12.75 0.33
C GLY A 260 -8.19 -11.26 0.69
N LEU A 261 -9.22 -10.51 0.29
CA LEU A 261 -9.34 -9.08 0.59
C LEU A 261 -9.52 -8.82 2.09
N GLN A 262 -10.33 -9.64 2.79
CA GLN A 262 -10.48 -9.54 4.25
C GLN A 262 -9.15 -9.79 4.97
N LEU A 263 -8.37 -10.77 4.52
CA LEU A 263 -7.06 -11.08 5.08
C LEU A 263 -6.05 -9.97 4.80
N LEU A 264 -6.03 -9.45 3.57
CA LEU A 264 -5.21 -8.31 3.21
C LEU A 264 -5.55 -7.10 4.08
N ALA A 265 -6.83 -6.78 4.25
CA ALA A 265 -7.30 -5.71 5.13
C ALA A 265 -6.79 -5.89 6.56
N SER A 266 -6.88 -7.10 7.13
CA SER A 266 -6.37 -7.40 8.47
C SER A 266 -4.85 -7.18 8.59
N GLY A 267 -4.09 -7.43 7.53
CA GLY A 267 -2.64 -7.16 7.46
C GLY A 267 -2.29 -5.67 7.34
N PHE A 268 -3.25 -4.83 6.93
CA PHE A 268 -3.06 -3.40 6.67
C PHE A 268 -3.63 -2.49 7.77
N VAL A 269 -4.27 -3.03 8.81
CA VAL A 269 -4.89 -2.26 9.91
C VAL A 269 -3.94 -1.24 10.55
N ARG A 270 -2.66 -1.59 10.68
CA ARG A 270 -1.63 -0.74 11.32
C ARG A 270 -0.80 0.07 10.32
N ARG A 271 -1.06 -0.09 9.02
CA ARG A 271 -0.35 0.67 7.98
C ARG A 271 -0.91 2.09 7.94
N GLU A 272 -0.07 3.03 7.52
CA GLU A 272 -0.50 4.41 7.33
C GLU A 272 -1.53 4.56 6.19
N ALA A 273 -2.36 5.59 6.26
CA ALA A 273 -3.39 5.86 5.26
C ALA A 273 -2.83 5.98 3.83
N THR A 274 -1.61 6.51 3.68
CA THR A 274 -0.92 6.62 2.39
C THR A 274 -0.64 5.25 1.77
N ALA A 275 -0.08 4.31 2.55
CA ALA A 275 0.16 2.93 2.11
C ALA A 275 -1.15 2.17 1.81
N GLN A 276 -2.18 2.41 2.63
CA GLN A 276 -3.51 1.86 2.39
C GLN A 276 -4.07 2.35 1.04
N LYS A 277 -4.08 3.66 0.81
CA LYS A 277 -4.52 4.27 -0.46
C LYS A 277 -3.69 3.79 -1.65
N TYR A 278 -2.37 3.67 -1.49
CA TYR A 278 -1.48 3.14 -2.53
C TYR A 278 -1.79 1.69 -2.90
N THR A 279 -2.19 0.87 -1.94
CA THR A 279 -2.57 -0.53 -2.20
C THR A 279 -3.94 -0.60 -2.86
N ALA A 280 -4.90 0.21 -2.43
CA ALA A 280 -6.23 0.33 -3.04
C ALA A 280 -6.19 0.67 -4.53
N GLN A 281 -5.36 1.65 -4.94
CA GLN A 281 -5.26 2.07 -6.35
C GLN A 281 -4.67 1.01 -7.29
N LYS A 282 -4.14 -0.10 -6.77
CA LYS A 282 -3.71 -1.26 -7.59
C LYS A 282 -4.87 -2.19 -7.93
N MET A 283 -5.99 -2.07 -7.24
CA MET A 283 -7.19 -2.90 -7.44
C MET A 283 -8.19 -2.20 -8.35
N SER A 284 -9.16 -2.94 -8.88
CA SER A 284 -10.31 -2.31 -9.55
C SER A 284 -11.11 -1.45 -8.55
N PRO A 285 -11.89 -0.45 -9.01
CA PRO A 285 -12.69 0.40 -8.12
C PRO A 285 -13.60 -0.39 -7.17
N ASN A 286 -14.30 -1.41 -7.68
CA ASN A 286 -15.18 -2.28 -6.88
C ASN A 286 -14.41 -3.07 -5.81
N GLU A 287 -13.26 -3.65 -6.17
CA GLU A 287 -12.43 -4.37 -5.20
C GLU A 287 -11.82 -3.43 -4.16
N SER A 288 -11.38 -2.25 -4.58
CA SER A 288 -10.86 -1.21 -3.70
C SER A 288 -11.91 -0.78 -2.68
N GLU A 289 -13.14 -0.53 -3.11
CA GLU A 289 -14.25 -0.16 -2.22
C GLU A 289 -14.54 -1.27 -1.19
N LYS A 290 -14.67 -2.52 -1.66
CA LYS A 290 -14.85 -3.70 -0.78
C LYS A 290 -13.70 -3.83 0.21
N TRP A 291 -12.47 -3.68 -0.24
CA TRP A 291 -11.28 -3.79 0.60
C TRP A 291 -11.21 -2.68 1.65
N LEU A 292 -11.49 -1.44 1.29
CA LEU A 292 -11.55 -0.32 2.22
C LEU A 292 -12.63 -0.51 3.29
N ALA A 293 -13.79 -1.07 2.92
CA ALA A 293 -14.82 -1.43 3.89
C ALA A 293 -14.35 -2.52 4.87
N TYR A 294 -13.64 -3.55 4.38
CA TYR A 294 -13.05 -4.58 5.24
C TYR A 294 -11.93 -4.02 6.13
N LEU A 295 -11.14 -3.10 5.62
CA LEU A 295 -10.06 -2.43 6.36
C LEU A 295 -10.63 -1.58 7.50
N GLN A 296 -11.64 -0.77 7.23
CA GLN A 296 -12.33 0.03 8.23
C GLN A 296 -12.89 -0.84 9.35
N LYS A 297 -13.60 -1.91 9.00
CA LYS A 297 -14.10 -2.89 9.99
C LYS A 297 -12.96 -3.53 10.79
N SER A 298 -11.86 -3.89 10.14
CA SER A 298 -10.71 -4.50 10.82
C SER A 298 -10.02 -3.51 11.77
N MET A 299 -10.02 -2.22 11.45
CA MET A 299 -9.53 -1.16 12.34
C MET A 299 -10.44 -0.98 13.56
N GLU A 300 -11.76 -1.02 13.38
CA GLU A 300 -12.74 -0.99 14.48
C GLU A 300 -12.57 -2.20 15.40
N ASP A 301 -12.49 -3.40 14.83
CA ASP A 301 -12.26 -4.65 15.56
C ASP A 301 -10.93 -4.59 16.34
N PHE A 302 -9.85 -4.10 15.74
CA PHE A 302 -8.54 -3.97 16.41
C PHE A 302 -8.57 -2.92 17.55
N SER A 303 -9.29 -1.81 17.36
CA SER A 303 -9.41 -0.75 18.36
C SER A 303 -10.19 -1.21 19.59
N SER A 304 -11.26 -1.99 19.38
CA SER A 304 -12.14 -2.52 20.43
C SER A 304 -11.67 -3.84 21.04
N ALA A 305 -10.73 -4.53 20.40
CA ALA A 305 -10.17 -5.79 20.84
C ALA A 305 -9.53 -5.72 22.24
N SER A 306 -9.77 -6.77 23.02
CA SER A 306 -9.04 -7.05 24.26
C SER A 306 -7.53 -7.21 24.01
N THR A 307 -6.70 -7.10 25.05
CA THR A 307 -5.24 -7.27 24.93
C THR A 307 -4.87 -8.62 24.30
N ASP A 308 -5.58 -9.69 24.66
CA ASP A 308 -5.37 -11.02 24.10
C ASP A 308 -5.74 -11.10 22.61
N GLU A 309 -6.81 -10.44 22.20
CA GLU A 309 -7.23 -10.36 20.79
C GLU A 309 -6.25 -9.53 19.97
N ARG A 310 -5.75 -8.41 20.50
CA ARG A 310 -4.69 -7.62 19.85
C ARG A 310 -3.44 -8.46 19.62
N LEU A 311 -2.99 -9.21 20.63
CA LEU A 311 -1.85 -10.13 20.49
C LEU A 311 -2.08 -11.21 19.41
N ARG A 312 -3.33 -11.64 19.21
CA ARG A 312 -3.69 -12.60 18.14
C ARG A 312 -3.65 -11.93 16.77
N LEU A 313 -4.21 -10.73 16.64
CA LEU A 313 -4.19 -9.95 15.41
C LEU A 313 -2.73 -9.63 15.00
N GLU A 314 -1.88 -9.28 15.96
CA GLU A 314 -0.44 -9.08 15.71
C GLU A 314 0.26 -10.36 15.21
N LYS A 315 -0.06 -11.52 15.79
CA LYS A 315 0.47 -12.80 15.30
C LYS A 315 0.03 -13.06 13.85
N ARG A 316 -1.22 -12.76 13.52
CA ARG A 316 -1.75 -12.89 12.15
C ARG A 316 -1.03 -11.93 11.19
N GLN A 317 -0.81 -10.69 11.60
CA GLN A 317 -0.05 -9.70 10.82
C GLN A 317 1.38 -10.15 10.54
N ARG A 318 2.09 -10.70 11.53
CA ARG A 318 3.45 -11.25 11.31
C ARG A 318 3.45 -12.43 10.34
N ILE A 319 2.40 -13.26 10.36
CA ILE A 319 2.24 -14.34 9.37
C ILE A 319 2.02 -13.74 7.99
N PHE A 320 1.14 -12.75 7.87
CA PHE A 320 0.89 -12.02 6.63
C PHE A 320 2.18 -11.44 6.04
N GLU A 321 2.97 -10.69 6.83
CA GLU A 321 4.24 -10.12 6.40
C GLU A 321 5.22 -11.17 5.87
N ARG A 322 5.33 -12.32 6.56
CA ARG A 322 6.17 -13.44 6.11
C ARG A 322 5.68 -14.04 4.80
N LEU A 323 4.37 -14.15 4.62
CA LEU A 323 3.79 -14.66 3.37
C LEU A 323 4.08 -13.72 2.21
N THR A 324 3.92 -12.41 2.42
CA THR A 324 4.22 -11.42 1.41
C THR A 324 5.70 -11.42 1.01
N ILE A 325 6.62 -11.54 1.98
CA ILE A 325 8.06 -11.66 1.70
C ILE A 325 8.35 -12.91 0.87
N LYS A 326 7.79 -14.06 1.26
CA LYS A 326 7.96 -15.31 0.50
C LYS A 326 7.37 -15.24 -0.91
N PHE A 327 6.26 -14.52 -1.06
CA PHE A 327 5.59 -14.36 -2.34
C PHE A 327 6.42 -13.51 -3.32
N GLY A 328 7.05 -12.44 -2.83
CA GLY A 328 7.88 -11.54 -3.65
C GLY A 328 9.28 -12.05 -3.97
N GLN A 329 9.70 -13.19 -3.41
CA GLN A 329 10.99 -13.78 -3.77
C GLN A 329 10.90 -14.44 -5.16
N PRO A 330 11.79 -14.08 -6.10
CA PRO A 330 11.85 -14.79 -7.38
C PRO A 330 12.12 -16.26 -7.09
N LYS A 331 11.24 -17.15 -7.57
CA LYS A 331 11.53 -18.59 -7.54
C LYS A 331 12.78 -18.77 -8.39
N HIS A 332 13.90 -19.13 -7.77
CA HIS A 332 15.07 -19.59 -8.51
C HIS A 332 14.65 -20.89 -9.22
N VAL A 333 14.32 -20.77 -10.50
CA VAL A 333 14.01 -21.87 -11.41
C VAL A 333 15.30 -22.32 -12.07
#